data_AF-A0A7C3BSZ9-F1
#
_entry.id   AF-A0A7C3BSZ9-F1
#
_cell.length_a   1.000
_cell.length_b   1.000
_cell.length_c   1.000
_cell.angle_alpha   90.00
_cell.angle_beta   90.00
_cell.angle_gamma   90.00
#
_symmetry.space_group_name_H-M   'P 1'
#
loop_
_entity.id
_entity.type
_entity.pdbx_description
1 polymer ?
#
loop_
_entity_poly.entity_id
_entity_poly.type
_entity_poly.pdbx_seq_one_letter_code
_entity_poly.pdbx_strand_id
1 'polypeptide(L)'
;MEYQEFTRKAEKLLFSSEYDALQKALTIKKPNLWRILGVANRETRISRFLAWLLNPRANHTFGDLFLKEFLVQSLRADVGYKSILTPVEISLLDLSNALIKTEYTFPN
;
A
#
# COMPACT_ATOMS: atom_id res chain seq x y z
N MET A 1 -43.55 20.78 -7.05
CA MET A 1 -42.22 21.39 -7.08
C MET A 1 -41.86 21.55 -8.54
N GLU A 2 -41.73 22.77 -9.03
CA GLU A 2 -41.39 23.02 -10.44
C GLU A 2 -40.01 22.41 -10.74
N TYR A 3 -39.87 21.77 -11.91
CA TYR A 3 -38.62 21.15 -12.35
C TYR A 3 -37.42 22.10 -12.21
N GLN A 4 -37.61 23.37 -12.57
CA GLN A 4 -36.60 24.44 -12.45
C GLN A 4 -36.14 24.67 -11.01
N GLU A 5 -37.05 24.59 -10.04
CA GLU A 5 -36.74 24.77 -8.62
C GLU A 5 -35.93 23.61 -8.07
N PHE A 6 -36.26 22.39 -8.51
CA PHE A 6 -35.50 21.18 -8.19
C PHE A 6 -34.08 21.26 -8.75
N THR A 7 -33.91 21.59 -10.04
CA THR A 7 -32.60 21.67 -10.69
C THR A 7 -31.71 22.70 -10.00
N ARG A 8 -32.24 23.89 -9.68
CA ARG A 8 -31.50 24.93 -8.97
C ARG A 8 -31.04 24.48 -7.58
N LYS A 9 -31.88 23.75 -6.84
CA LYS A 9 -31.53 23.19 -5.52
C LYS A 9 -30.46 22.11 -5.64
N ALA A 10 -30.56 21.25 -6.66
CA ALA A 10 -29.56 20.22 -6.94
C ALA A 10 -28.20 20.82 -7.32
N GLU A 11 -28.16 21.81 -8.21
CA GLU A 11 -26.93 22.52 -8.57
C GLU A 11 -26.28 23.17 -7.35
N LYS A 12 -27.06 23.89 -6.54
CA LYS A 12 -26.56 24.50 -5.30
C LYS A 12 -25.95 23.46 -4.35
N LEU A 13 -26.55 22.28 -4.24
CA LEU A 13 -26.02 21.20 -3.41
C LEU A 13 -24.72 20.65 -4.02
N LEU A 14 -24.67 20.40 -5.33
CA LEU A 14 -23.49 19.87 -6.01
C LEU A 14 -22.27 20.80 -5.93
N PHE A 15 -22.49 22.12 -5.87
CA PHE A 15 -21.42 23.12 -5.70
C PHE A 15 -21.16 23.51 -4.24
N SER A 16 -21.76 22.82 -3.28
CA SER A 16 -21.59 23.12 -1.86
C SER A 16 -20.30 22.52 -1.30
N SER A 17 -19.70 23.23 -0.33
CA SER A 17 -18.52 22.75 0.40
C SER A 17 -18.76 21.44 1.16
N GLU A 18 -20.01 21.24 1.59
CA GLU A 18 -20.50 20.06 2.28
C GLU A 18 -20.53 18.85 1.35
N TYR A 19 -20.98 19.04 0.11
CA TYR A 19 -20.95 18.00 -0.91
C TYR A 19 -19.50 17.64 -1.29
N ASP A 20 -18.61 18.62 -1.41
CA ASP A 20 -17.17 18.36 -1.63
C ASP A 20 -16.53 17.58 -0.48
N ALA A 21 -16.85 17.95 0.77
CA ALA A 21 -16.37 17.25 1.96
C ALA A 21 -16.92 15.82 2.03
N LEU A 22 -18.20 15.64 1.72
CA LEU A 22 -18.85 14.34 1.64
C LEU A 22 -18.23 13.50 0.51
N GLN A 23 -17.97 14.07 -0.66
CA GLN A 23 -17.36 13.38 -1.77
C GLN A 23 -15.93 12.96 -1.45
N LYS A 24 -15.14 13.79 -0.76
CA LYS A 24 -13.81 13.41 -0.23
C LYS A 24 -13.87 12.31 0.82
N ALA A 25 -14.90 12.32 1.68
CA ALA A 25 -15.11 11.30 2.71
C ALA A 25 -15.62 9.96 2.11
N LEU A 26 -16.45 10.02 1.08
CA LEU A 26 -17.02 8.88 0.36
C LEU A 26 -16.14 8.36 -0.77
N THR A 27 -15.13 9.12 -1.20
CA THR A 27 -14.07 8.59 -2.06
C THR A 27 -13.39 7.49 -1.27
N ILE A 28 -13.80 6.26 -1.53
CA ILE A 28 -13.21 5.07 -0.96
C ILE A 28 -11.74 5.12 -1.39
N LYS A 29 -10.87 5.59 -0.48
CA LYS A 29 -9.43 5.37 -0.57
C LYS A 29 -9.27 3.91 -0.96
N LYS A 30 -8.67 3.65 -2.14
CA LYS A 30 -8.49 2.34 -2.80
C LYS A 30 -8.71 1.17 -1.84
N PRO A 31 -9.55 0.16 -2.18
CA PRO A 31 -9.87 -0.93 -1.27
C PRO A 31 -8.59 -1.47 -0.62
N ASN A 32 -8.45 -1.20 0.68
CA ASN A 32 -7.29 -1.62 1.46
C ASN A 32 -7.63 -2.98 2.04
N LEU A 33 -6.94 -4.02 1.59
CA LEU A 33 -7.16 -5.41 2.01
C LEU A 33 -7.19 -5.54 3.54
N TRP A 34 -6.27 -4.88 4.24
CA TRP A 34 -6.19 -4.92 5.70
C TRP A 34 -7.40 -4.29 6.40
N ARG A 35 -7.95 -3.22 5.81
CA ARG A 35 -9.17 -2.56 6.31
C ARG A 35 -10.40 -3.43 6.08
N ILE A 36 -10.50 -4.08 4.92
CA ILE A 36 -11.57 -5.03 4.61
C ILE A 36 -11.54 -6.22 5.58
N LEU A 37 -10.35 -6.73 5.88
CA LEU A 37 -10.15 -7.84 6.83
C LEU A 37 -10.22 -7.41 8.32
N GLY A 38 -10.41 -6.13 8.63
CA GLY A 38 -10.48 -5.63 10.01
C GLY A 38 -9.15 -5.68 10.79
N VAL A 39 -8.02 -5.79 10.10
CA VAL A 39 -6.67 -5.90 10.70
C VAL A 39 -5.76 -4.70 10.41
N ALA A 40 -6.29 -3.63 9.80
CA ALA A 40 -5.52 -2.43 9.44
C ALA A 40 -4.74 -1.81 10.61
N ASN A 41 -5.26 -1.91 11.84
CA ASN A 41 -4.61 -1.36 13.05
C ASN A 41 -3.73 -2.40 13.77
N ARG A 42 -3.53 -3.59 13.19
CA ARG A 42 -2.72 -4.66 13.79
C ARG A 42 -1.34 -4.70 13.13
N GLU A 43 -0.55 -3.66 13.39
CA GLU A 43 0.78 -3.43 12.78
C GLU A 43 1.65 -4.67 12.77
N THR A 44 1.83 -5.34 13.91
CA THR A 44 2.66 -6.55 14.02
C THR A 44 2.18 -7.69 13.11
N ARG A 45 0.88 -7.80 12.82
CA ARG A 45 0.36 -8.81 11.87
C ARG A 45 0.70 -8.45 10.43
N ILE A 46 0.62 -7.17 10.09
CA ILE A 46 1.01 -6.67 8.76
C ILE A 46 2.52 -6.83 8.57
N SER A 47 3.34 -6.49 9.56
CA SER A 47 4.80 -6.68 9.51
C SER A 47 5.18 -8.15 9.32
N ARG A 48 4.50 -9.08 10.00
CA ARG A 48 4.70 -10.53 9.79
C ARG A 48 4.30 -10.99 8.39
N PHE A 49 3.20 -10.47 7.84
CA PHE A 49 2.81 -10.75 6.46
C PHE A 49 3.85 -10.24 5.47
N LEU A 50 4.32 -9.01 5.63
CA LEU A 50 5.36 -8.45 4.77
C LEU A 50 6.66 -9.25 4.89
N ALA A 51 7.03 -9.67 6.09
CA ALA A 51 8.21 -10.51 6.29
C ALA A 51 8.08 -11.88 5.64
N TRP A 52 6.89 -12.48 5.69
CA TRP A 52 6.60 -13.69 4.94
C TRP A 52 6.74 -13.46 3.43
N LEU A 53 6.14 -12.39 2.90
CA LEU A 53 6.12 -12.09 1.46
C LEU A 53 7.49 -11.69 0.89
N LEU A 54 8.34 -11.06 1.70
CA LEU A 54 9.70 -10.65 1.32
C LEU A 54 10.72 -11.77 1.51
N ASN A 55 10.37 -12.89 2.15
CA ASN A 55 11.28 -13.97 2.46
C ASN A 55 11.39 -14.97 1.30
N PRO A 56 12.53 -15.06 0.60
CA PRO A 56 12.66 -15.92 -0.57
C PRO A 56 12.48 -17.41 -0.30
N ARG A 57 12.60 -17.82 0.97
CA ARG A 57 12.44 -19.20 1.44
C ARG A 57 11.04 -19.47 2.03
N ALA A 58 10.13 -18.50 2.00
CA ALA A 58 8.75 -18.70 2.43
C ALA A 58 7.90 -19.41 1.37
N ASN A 59 6.76 -19.93 1.78
CA ASN A 59 5.87 -20.74 0.94
C ASN A 59 4.93 -19.91 0.02
N HIS A 60 5.45 -18.85 -0.62
CA HIS A 60 4.70 -18.02 -1.59
C HIS A 60 5.13 -18.22 -3.05
N THR A 61 5.94 -19.24 -3.37
CA THR A 61 6.38 -19.66 -4.72
C THR A 61 7.19 -18.66 -5.56
N PHE A 62 7.20 -17.37 -5.19
CA PHE A 62 7.94 -16.33 -5.92
C PHE A 62 9.47 -16.41 -5.79
N GLY A 63 10.00 -17.22 -4.86
CA GLY A 63 11.43 -17.19 -4.54
C GLY A 63 11.85 -15.77 -4.16
N ASP A 64 12.99 -15.31 -4.68
CA ASP A 64 13.50 -13.96 -4.41
C ASP A 64 12.92 -12.85 -5.32
N LEU A 65 12.03 -13.21 -6.26
CA LEU A 65 11.50 -12.27 -7.25
C LEU A 65 10.75 -11.11 -6.60
N PHE A 66 9.89 -11.39 -5.62
CA PHE A 66 9.12 -10.35 -4.95
C PHE A 66 10.04 -9.35 -4.23
N LEU A 67 11.09 -9.85 -3.56
CA LEU A 67 12.07 -9.02 -2.88
C LEU A 67 12.85 -8.13 -3.87
N LYS A 68 13.28 -8.69 -5.01
CA LYS A 68 13.95 -7.93 -6.09
C LYS A 68 13.07 -6.81 -6.62
N GLU A 69 11.82 -7.11 -6.96
CA GLU A 69 10.87 -6.12 -7.46
C GLU A 69 10.61 -5.03 -6.41
N PHE A 70 10.47 -5.41 -5.14
CA PHE A 70 10.32 -4.44 -4.05
C PHE A 70 11.53 -3.49 -3.98
N LEU A 71 12.75 -4.01 -4.05
CA LEU A 71 13.97 -3.21 -4.06
C LEU A 71 14.06 -2.29 -5.30
N VAL A 72 13.71 -2.79 -6.49
CA VAL A 72 13.64 -1.98 -7.72
C VAL A 72 12.62 -0.85 -7.59
N GLN A 73 11.43 -1.13 -7.05
CA GLN A 73 10.43 -0.09 -6.81
C GLN A 73 10.91 0.93 -5.78
N SER A 74 11.69 0.51 -4.78
CA SER A 74 12.23 1.41 -3.75
C SER A 74 13.18 2.46 -4.32
N LEU A 75 13.84 2.18 -5.46
CA LEU A 75 14.70 3.14 -6.16
C LEU A 75 13.93 4.36 -6.69
N ARG A 76 12.61 4.24 -6.89
CA ARG A 76 11.75 5.33 -7.36
C ARG A 76 11.36 6.30 -6.25
N ALA A 77 11.56 5.95 -4.99
CA ALA A 77 11.31 6.84 -3.86
C ALA A 77 12.45 7.86 -3.72
N ASP A 78 12.20 9.01 -3.10
CA ASP A 78 13.20 10.08 -2.92
C ASP A 78 14.51 9.59 -2.26
N VAL A 79 14.41 8.62 -1.36
CA VAL A 79 15.56 7.97 -0.70
C VAL A 79 16.31 7.01 -1.63
N GLY A 80 15.61 6.41 -2.60
CA GLY A 80 16.12 5.43 -3.54
C GLY A 80 17.02 6.01 -4.63
N TYR A 81 16.81 7.28 -5.01
CA TYR A 81 17.65 7.96 -6.02
C TYR A 81 19.13 8.09 -5.63
N LYS A 82 19.45 7.97 -4.34
CA LYS A 82 20.83 8.01 -3.82
C LYS A 82 21.49 6.63 -3.77
N SER A 83 20.78 5.58 -4.16
CA SER A 83 21.31 4.22 -4.19
C SER A 83 22.49 4.12 -5.16
N ILE A 84 23.52 3.38 -4.76
CA ILE A 84 24.63 3.00 -5.65
C ILE A 84 24.23 1.88 -6.62
N LEU A 85 23.16 1.15 -6.32
CA LEU A 85 22.66 0.04 -7.13
C LEU A 85 21.64 0.52 -8.14
N THR A 86 21.81 0.09 -9.38
CA THR A 86 20.86 0.26 -10.48
C THR A 86 19.78 -0.82 -10.45
N PRO A 87 18.62 -0.60 -11.10
CA PRO A 87 17.57 -1.62 -11.20
C PRO A 87 18.06 -2.93 -11.83
N VAL A 88 18.94 -2.85 -12.84
CA VAL A 88 19.48 -4.02 -13.53
C VAL A 88 20.37 -4.84 -12.61
N GLU A 89 21.23 -4.18 -11.84
CA GLU A 89 22.07 -4.86 -10.84
C GLU A 89 21.22 -5.59 -9.80
N ILE A 90 20.16 -4.94 -9.29
CA ILE A 90 19.25 -5.56 -8.32
C ILE A 90 18.58 -6.81 -8.89
N SER A 91 18.10 -6.76 -10.14
CA SER A 91 17.46 -7.91 -10.80
C SER A 91 18.41 -9.10 -10.99
N LEU A 92 19.71 -8.83 -11.15
CA LEU A 92 20.75 -9.85 -11.34
C LEU A 92 21.31 -10.42 -10.02
N LEU A 93 21.08 -9.78 -8.87
CA LEU A 93 21.52 -10.29 -7.57
C LEU A 93 20.92 -11.67 -7.29
N ASP A 94 21.66 -12.57 -6.62
CA ASP A 94 21.08 -13.75 -6.00
C ASP A 94 20.68 -13.41 -4.56
N LEU A 95 19.37 -13.31 -4.31
CA LEU A 95 18.83 -13.02 -2.98
C LEU A 95 18.14 -14.24 -2.38
N SER A 96 18.29 -15.45 -2.95
CA SER A 96 17.64 -16.68 -2.50
C SER A 96 17.86 -17.02 -1.02
N ASN A 97 18.93 -16.50 -0.43
CA ASN A 97 19.33 -16.73 0.96
C ASN A 97 19.18 -15.50 1.87
N ALA A 98 18.48 -14.46 1.40
CA ALA A 98 18.27 -13.23 2.18
C ALA A 98 17.55 -13.51 3.50
N LEU A 99 18.02 -12.87 4.58
CA LEU A 99 17.42 -12.96 5.91
C LEU A 99 16.49 -11.78 6.13
N ILE A 100 15.20 -12.07 6.34
CA ILE A 100 14.19 -11.05 6.65
C ILE A 100 13.96 -11.03 8.16
N LYS A 101 14.06 -9.84 8.76
CA LYS A 101 13.84 -9.62 10.19
C LYS A 101 12.70 -8.63 10.38
N THR A 102 11.85 -8.89 11.36
CA THR A 102 10.86 -7.94 11.86
C THR A 102 11.28 -7.42 13.22
N GLU A 103 10.55 -6.44 13.73
CA GLU A 103 10.61 -6.08 15.15
C GLU A 103 10.46 -7.33 16.04
N TYR A 104 11.26 -7.35 17.12
CA TYR A 104 11.18 -8.40 18.11
C TYR A 104 9.93 -8.17 18.95
N THR A 105 8.96 -9.09 18.87
CA THR A 105 7.82 -9.05 19.79
C THR A 105 8.25 -9.75 21.07
N PHE A 106 8.33 -9.01 22.19
CA PHE A 106 8.50 -9.65 23.50
C PHE A 106 7.32 -10.62 23.71
N PRO A 107 7.58 -11.89 24.08
CA PRO A 107 6.50 -12.80 24.46
C PRO A 107 5.80 -12.24 25.70
N ASN A 108 4.48 -12.09 25.62
CA ASN A 108 3.62 -11.79 26.76
C ASN A 108 3.54 -12.99 27.71
#